data_AF-A0A9Q9MTR1-F1
#
_entry.id   AF-A0A9Q9MTR1-F1
#
_cell.length_a   1.000
_cell.length_b   1.000
_cell.length_c   1.000
_cell.angle_alpha   90.00
_cell.angle_beta   90.00
_cell.angle_gamma   90.00
#
_symmetry.space_group_name_H-M   'P 1'
#
loop_
_entity.id
_entity.type
_entity.pdbx_description
1 polymer ?
#
loop_
_entity_poly.entity_id
_entity_poly.type
_entity_poly.pdbx_seq_one_letter_code
_entity_poly.pdbx_strand_id
1 'polypeptide(L)'
;MKNVDTVGAFEVKKEKVNKVLSELQEYLQAGQSYGLEIGDDTIQKVKDSIANFNKENDELNVALIGAFSEGKTTIAAAWTGKLDKSSMKISLAESSDKVEIYDVDNKIKLVDTPGLFGSGSTEDDIKYRDITEKYVSEAHLVLYVMNPENPIKASHKEELVWLFKDLGLLSRTIFVLGRFDEVADVEDEEDYKESYKIKRDTVIESLRNFDIISGDEEIDVVAVSANPFDSGVDYWLQNKDEYERLSHIKILQETTAKKVSKLGSTEEILLETNKSIIKDVVTQNKDEISEVVNKLNKLVTDKKDALAEIKSNHKEDKDKITRAQKQMREYLNGIRKGTIADIRSSVQETLPEIVHRQVGENGEIIKTDIENELRSYVESINNSLDNTIDTYVTQVSKTEKLVTDALKKEIPKLFAFRFNNESVLAIRDVVASGFKFKPWGAIKVASGLNKAIPIIGTAVSIVGYAKEINDQVKFEEDRERLANAIEEIVNIFLGIVNNDEEFKKSYFPKYLETDKIIEEQENGIHELEKTLNDIEAWQDRGKQIEKEYAKLLQG
;
A
#
# COMPACT_ATOMS: atom_id res chain seq x y z
N MET A 1 -36.07 -22.27 -15.02
CA MET A 1 -35.17 -21.31 -14.32
C MET A 1 -34.83 -20.16 -15.29
N LYS A 2 -34.81 -18.90 -14.85
CA LYS A 2 -34.51 -17.72 -15.71
C LYS A 2 -33.04 -17.75 -16.18
N ASN A 3 -32.67 -16.97 -17.20
CA ASN A 3 -31.30 -16.67 -17.70
C ASN A 3 -30.29 -16.10 -16.66
N VAL A 4 -30.56 -16.29 -15.37
CA VAL A 4 -29.77 -15.82 -14.22
C VAL A 4 -28.35 -16.36 -14.26
N ASP A 5 -28.13 -17.57 -14.77
CA ASP A 5 -26.79 -18.17 -14.81
C ASP A 5 -25.87 -17.51 -15.85
N THR A 6 -26.39 -17.16 -17.04
CA THR A 6 -25.62 -16.45 -18.08
C THR A 6 -25.30 -15.01 -17.66
N VAL A 7 -26.29 -14.31 -17.11
CA VAL A 7 -26.09 -12.96 -16.55
C VAL A 7 -25.12 -13.00 -15.36
N GLY A 8 -25.28 -13.97 -14.46
CA GLY A 8 -24.38 -14.17 -13.33
C GLY A 8 -22.94 -14.43 -13.76
N ALA A 9 -22.73 -15.26 -14.80
CA ALA A 9 -21.42 -15.49 -15.37
C ALA A 9 -20.80 -14.21 -15.98
N PHE A 10 -21.61 -13.41 -16.68
CA PHE A 10 -21.19 -12.11 -17.21
C PHE A 10 -20.78 -11.13 -16.10
N GLU A 11 -21.62 -10.98 -15.07
CA GLU A 11 -21.37 -10.07 -13.95
C GLU A 11 -20.12 -10.48 -13.16
N VAL A 12 -19.94 -11.78 -12.86
CA VAL A 12 -18.73 -12.29 -12.18
C VAL A 12 -17.48 -12.00 -13.00
N LYS A 13 -17.55 -12.09 -14.33
CA LYS A 13 -16.44 -11.75 -15.22
C LYS A 13 -16.16 -10.24 -15.20
N LYS A 14 -17.21 -9.41 -15.36
CA LYS A 14 -17.14 -7.95 -15.27
C LYS A 14 -16.50 -7.50 -13.96
N GLU A 15 -16.91 -8.06 -12.82
CA GLU A 15 -16.34 -7.78 -11.50
C GLU A 15 -14.85 -8.12 -11.42
N LYS A 16 -14.43 -9.27 -11.95
CA LYS A 16 -13.00 -9.66 -11.97
C LYS A 16 -12.15 -8.69 -12.78
N VAL A 17 -12.61 -8.30 -13.98
CA VAL A 17 -11.89 -7.36 -14.85
C VAL A 17 -11.81 -5.98 -14.18
N ASN A 18 -12.93 -5.46 -13.67
CA ASN A 18 -12.98 -4.18 -12.97
C ASN A 18 -12.08 -4.16 -11.73
N LYS A 19 -12.06 -5.24 -10.96
CA LYS A 19 -11.19 -5.36 -9.78
C LYS A 19 -9.73 -5.22 -10.19
N VAL A 20 -9.27 -5.98 -11.19
CA VAL A 20 -7.87 -5.96 -11.62
C VAL A 20 -7.48 -4.59 -12.21
N LEU A 21 -8.37 -3.94 -12.97
CA LEU A 21 -8.14 -2.58 -13.48
C LEU A 21 -8.08 -1.53 -12.35
N SER A 22 -8.94 -1.64 -11.35
CA SER A 22 -8.95 -0.72 -10.19
C SER A 22 -7.68 -0.89 -9.36
N GLU A 23 -7.25 -2.13 -9.15
CA GLU A 23 -6.00 -2.44 -8.46
C GLU A 23 -4.78 -1.92 -9.23
N LEU A 24 -4.78 -1.97 -10.57
CA LEU A 24 -3.76 -1.32 -11.39
C LEU A 24 -3.78 0.20 -11.19
N GLN A 25 -4.95 0.83 -11.22
CA GLN A 25 -5.07 2.27 -11.01
C GLN A 25 -4.49 2.68 -9.64
N GLU A 26 -4.87 1.98 -8.57
CA GLU A 26 -4.36 2.22 -7.22
C GLU A 26 -2.83 2.03 -7.15
N TYR A 27 -2.31 0.97 -7.78
CA TYR A 27 -0.87 0.71 -7.88
C TYR A 27 -0.12 1.86 -8.56
N LEU A 28 -0.63 2.37 -9.67
CA LEU A 28 -0.01 3.50 -10.38
C LEU A 28 -0.06 4.79 -9.56
N GLN A 29 -1.19 5.06 -8.87
CA GLN A 29 -1.33 6.22 -7.99
C GLN A 29 -0.39 6.15 -6.78
N ALA A 30 -0.26 4.97 -6.16
CA ALA A 30 0.69 4.74 -5.08
C ALA A 30 2.13 4.99 -5.55
N GLY A 31 2.52 4.43 -6.70
CA GLY A 31 3.84 4.66 -7.29
C GLY A 31 4.13 6.15 -7.55
N GLN A 32 3.14 6.88 -8.04
CA GLN A 32 3.25 8.33 -8.24
C GLN A 32 3.40 9.09 -6.91
N SER A 33 2.71 8.65 -5.84
CA SER A 33 2.84 9.22 -4.49
C SER A 33 4.22 8.97 -3.86
N TYR A 34 4.86 7.85 -4.22
CA TYR A 34 6.26 7.57 -3.90
C TYR A 34 7.23 8.31 -4.81
N GLY A 35 6.74 9.13 -5.74
CA GLY A 35 7.56 10.03 -6.53
C GLY A 35 8.12 9.44 -7.83
N LEU A 36 7.65 8.27 -8.25
CA LEU A 36 8.00 7.70 -9.55
C LEU A 36 7.41 8.55 -10.68
N GLU A 37 8.14 8.61 -11.80
CA GLU A 37 7.69 9.27 -13.02
C GLU A 37 6.66 8.40 -13.75
N ILE A 38 5.45 8.32 -13.17
CA ILE A 38 4.27 7.75 -13.82
C ILE A 38 3.49 8.92 -14.41
N GLY A 39 3.40 8.97 -15.74
CA GLY A 39 2.69 10.03 -16.45
C GLY A 39 1.22 10.07 -16.09
N ASP A 40 0.68 11.27 -15.87
CA ASP A 40 -0.76 11.46 -15.58
C ASP A 40 -1.65 10.91 -16.70
N ASP A 41 -1.15 10.93 -17.94
CA ASP A 41 -1.79 10.36 -19.11
C ASP A 41 -1.93 8.83 -19.00
N THR A 42 -0.98 8.14 -18.36
CA THR A 42 -1.01 6.69 -18.15
C THR A 42 -2.08 6.31 -17.15
N ILE A 43 -2.16 7.02 -16.03
CA ILE A 43 -3.23 6.84 -15.03
C ILE A 43 -4.59 7.17 -15.66
N GLN A 44 -4.67 8.23 -16.45
CA GLN A 44 -5.90 8.61 -17.13
C GLN A 44 -6.34 7.56 -18.16
N LYS A 45 -5.43 6.97 -18.93
CA LYS A 45 -5.73 5.85 -19.85
C LYS A 45 -6.36 4.65 -19.13
N VAL A 46 -5.88 4.31 -17.93
CA VAL A 46 -6.48 3.23 -17.12
C VAL A 46 -7.87 3.62 -16.62
N LYS A 47 -8.06 4.87 -16.17
CA LYS A 47 -9.38 5.38 -15.76
C LYS A 47 -10.39 5.37 -16.92
N ASP A 48 -9.97 5.83 -18.10
CA ASP A 48 -10.79 5.84 -19.30
C ASP A 48 -11.11 4.41 -19.74
N SER A 49 -10.15 3.49 -19.62
CA SER A 49 -10.35 2.04 -19.84
C SER A 49 -11.43 1.46 -18.93
N ILE A 50 -11.41 1.79 -17.63
CA ILE A 50 -12.44 1.37 -16.67
C ILE A 50 -13.80 1.96 -17.05
N ALA A 51 -13.87 3.25 -17.38
CA ALA A 51 -15.11 3.92 -17.73
C ALA A 51 -15.73 3.36 -19.01
N ASN A 52 -14.92 3.18 -20.06
CA ASN A 52 -15.35 2.60 -21.33
C ASN A 52 -15.78 1.14 -21.17
N PHE A 53 -14.99 0.33 -20.46
CA PHE A 53 -15.34 -1.07 -20.19
C PHE A 53 -16.69 -1.17 -19.50
N ASN A 54 -16.93 -0.37 -18.45
CA ASN A 54 -18.21 -0.36 -17.75
C ASN A 54 -19.36 0.03 -18.68
N LYS A 55 -19.18 1.09 -19.47
CA LYS A 55 -20.20 1.54 -20.43
C LYS A 55 -20.52 0.49 -21.50
N GLU A 56 -19.52 -0.19 -22.04
CA GLU A 56 -19.69 -1.22 -23.08
C GLU A 56 -20.27 -2.53 -22.51
N ASN A 57 -19.98 -2.82 -21.25
CA ASN A 57 -20.42 -4.03 -20.54
C ASN A 57 -21.51 -3.75 -19.49
N ASP A 58 -22.31 -2.69 -19.66
CA ASP A 58 -23.45 -2.41 -18.77
C ASP A 58 -24.56 -3.45 -18.93
N GLU A 59 -24.70 -4.03 -20.12
CA GLU A 59 -25.69 -5.06 -20.45
C GLU A 59 -25.07 -6.16 -21.32
N LEU A 60 -25.54 -7.39 -21.15
CA LEU A 60 -25.16 -8.50 -22.03
C LEU A 60 -25.88 -8.37 -23.38
N ASN A 61 -25.19 -7.80 -24.37
CA ASN A 61 -25.62 -7.80 -25.78
C ASN A 61 -25.51 -9.20 -26.41
N VAL A 62 -26.63 -9.73 -26.92
CA VAL A 62 -26.69 -11.01 -27.64
C VAL A 62 -27.32 -10.79 -29.01
N ALA A 63 -26.71 -11.28 -30.08
CA ALA A 63 -27.28 -11.23 -31.43
C ALA A 63 -27.76 -12.62 -31.87
N LEU A 64 -28.99 -12.72 -32.38
CA LEU A 64 -29.50 -13.91 -33.06
C LEU A 64 -29.45 -13.69 -34.55
N ILE A 65 -28.77 -14.59 -35.25
CA ILE A 65 -28.57 -14.56 -36.71
C ILE A 65 -28.93 -15.92 -37.31
N GLY A 66 -29.35 -15.96 -38.58
CA GLY A 66 -29.79 -17.19 -39.26
C GLY A 66 -30.72 -16.88 -40.44
N ALA A 67 -31.09 -17.89 -41.22
CA ALA A 67 -31.98 -17.75 -42.38
C ALA A 67 -33.43 -17.41 -41.97
N PHE A 68 -34.25 -17.02 -42.95
CA PHE A 68 -35.70 -16.90 -42.75
C PHE A 68 -36.30 -18.25 -42.34
N SER A 69 -37.37 -18.24 -41.53
CA SER A 69 -38.10 -19.45 -41.09
C SER A 69 -37.35 -20.48 -40.22
N GLU A 70 -36.22 -20.14 -39.60
CA GLU A 70 -35.46 -21.07 -38.74
C GLU A 70 -35.84 -21.01 -37.24
N GLY A 71 -36.85 -20.22 -36.87
CA GLY A 71 -37.34 -20.13 -35.49
C GLY A 71 -36.57 -19.19 -34.57
N LYS A 72 -35.82 -18.21 -35.11
CA LYS A 72 -35.05 -17.20 -34.35
C LYS A 72 -35.86 -16.50 -33.26
N THR A 73 -36.99 -15.91 -33.64
CA THR A 73 -37.89 -15.17 -32.73
C THR A 73 -38.44 -16.06 -31.61
N THR A 74 -38.77 -17.32 -31.93
CA THR A 74 -39.22 -18.30 -30.93
C THR A 74 -38.11 -18.65 -29.95
N ILE A 75 -36.87 -18.84 -30.44
CA ILE A 75 -35.69 -19.08 -29.60
C ILE A 75 -35.36 -17.86 -28.74
N ALA A 76 -35.49 -16.64 -29.26
CA ALA A 76 -35.31 -15.39 -28.49
C ALA A 76 -36.24 -15.35 -27.27
N ALA A 77 -37.53 -15.58 -27.49
CA ALA A 77 -38.54 -15.59 -26.43
C ALA A 77 -38.30 -16.71 -25.41
N ALA A 78 -37.98 -17.92 -25.88
CA ALA A 78 -37.70 -19.08 -25.04
C ALA A 78 -36.43 -18.88 -24.20
N TRP A 79 -35.32 -18.46 -24.81
CA TRP A 79 -34.03 -18.25 -24.15
C TRP A 79 -34.14 -17.16 -23.08
N THR A 80 -34.78 -16.02 -23.38
CA THR A 80 -34.98 -14.94 -22.40
C THR A 80 -35.92 -15.31 -21.24
N GLY A 81 -36.63 -16.44 -21.32
CA GLY A 81 -37.62 -16.85 -20.33
C GLY A 81 -38.89 -15.99 -20.34
N LYS A 82 -39.09 -15.16 -21.37
CA LYS A 82 -40.30 -14.36 -21.59
C LYS A 82 -41.26 -15.10 -22.53
N LEU A 83 -41.83 -16.19 -22.02
CA LEU A 83 -43.00 -16.83 -22.62
C LEU A 83 -44.22 -15.93 -22.37
N ASP A 84 -44.44 -14.91 -23.19
CA ASP A 84 -45.61 -14.04 -23.10
C ASP A 84 -46.52 -14.17 -24.34
N LYS A 85 -47.79 -13.78 -24.17
CA LYS A 85 -48.82 -13.91 -25.21
C LYS A 85 -48.60 -12.99 -26.42
N SER A 86 -47.69 -12.02 -26.33
CA SER A 86 -47.33 -11.11 -27.43
C SER A 86 -46.10 -11.59 -28.20
N SER A 87 -45.10 -12.17 -27.53
CA SER A 87 -43.82 -12.60 -28.10
C SER A 87 -43.94 -13.85 -28.96
N MET A 88 -44.82 -14.77 -28.60
CA MET A 88 -45.04 -16.01 -29.36
C MET A 88 -46.33 -16.04 -30.19
N LYS A 89 -47.10 -14.93 -30.25
CA LYS A 89 -48.19 -14.76 -31.24
C LYS A 89 -47.69 -14.61 -32.68
N ILE A 90 -46.37 -14.60 -32.87
CA ILE A 90 -45.67 -14.54 -34.16
C ILE A 90 -45.57 -15.95 -34.79
N SER A 91 -46.18 -16.99 -34.21
CA SER A 91 -46.44 -18.23 -34.94
C SER A 91 -47.54 -18.00 -35.98
N LEU A 92 -47.16 -17.64 -37.21
CA LEU A 92 -47.83 -17.95 -38.50
C LEU A 92 -47.32 -17.08 -39.66
N ALA A 93 -46.50 -16.04 -39.42
CA ALA A 93 -45.86 -15.24 -40.47
C ALA A 93 -44.34 -15.19 -40.24
N GLU A 94 -43.65 -16.24 -40.69
CA GLU A 94 -42.19 -16.39 -40.62
C GLU A 94 -41.44 -15.49 -41.62
N SER A 95 -41.58 -14.16 -41.54
CA SER A 95 -40.56 -13.26 -42.08
C SER A 95 -40.42 -12.02 -41.21
N SER A 96 -39.36 -11.95 -40.40
CA SER A 96 -38.99 -10.71 -39.73
C SER A 96 -38.12 -9.90 -40.69
N ASP A 97 -38.75 -9.06 -41.50
CA ASP A 97 -38.04 -8.07 -42.33
C ASP A 97 -37.51 -6.89 -41.47
N LYS A 98 -37.57 -7.01 -40.14
CA LYS A 98 -37.30 -5.97 -39.15
C LYS A 98 -36.49 -6.53 -37.98
N VAL A 99 -35.63 -5.68 -37.44
CA VAL A 99 -34.88 -5.94 -36.20
C VAL A 99 -35.82 -5.80 -35.01
N GLU A 100 -35.80 -6.79 -34.12
CA GLU A 100 -36.47 -6.72 -32.82
C GLU A 100 -35.45 -6.73 -31.68
N ILE A 101 -35.66 -5.88 -30.68
CA ILE A 101 -34.78 -5.76 -29.51
C ILE A 101 -35.56 -6.15 -28.27
N TYR A 102 -35.06 -7.16 -27.58
CA TYR A 102 -35.59 -7.70 -26.34
C TYR A 102 -34.71 -7.25 -25.18
N ASP A 103 -35.21 -6.29 -24.42
CA ASP A 103 -34.59 -5.87 -23.15
C ASP A 103 -35.12 -6.76 -22.02
N VAL A 104 -34.22 -7.41 -21.28
CA VAL A 104 -34.54 -8.24 -20.10
C VAL A 104 -33.90 -7.64 -18.87
N ASP A 105 -34.73 -7.05 -18.02
CA ASP A 105 -34.39 -6.50 -16.71
C ASP A 105 -33.23 -5.48 -16.75
N ASN A 106 -33.00 -4.79 -17.88
CA ASN A 106 -31.85 -3.90 -18.13
C ASN A 106 -30.49 -4.61 -17.90
N LYS A 107 -30.44 -5.92 -18.13
CA LYS A 107 -29.23 -6.74 -17.98
C LYS A 107 -28.86 -7.51 -19.23
N ILE A 108 -29.83 -7.76 -20.10
CA ILE A 108 -29.62 -8.44 -21.37
C ILE A 108 -30.31 -7.62 -22.45
N LYS A 109 -29.57 -7.35 -23.51
CA LYS A 109 -30.09 -6.78 -24.75
C LYS A 109 -29.95 -7.82 -25.84
N LEU A 110 -31.03 -8.54 -26.12
CA LEU A 110 -31.05 -9.53 -27.18
C LEU A 110 -31.61 -8.90 -28.46
N VAL A 111 -30.87 -9.02 -29.55
CA VAL A 111 -31.23 -8.48 -30.86
C VAL A 111 -31.54 -9.64 -31.80
N ASP A 112 -32.80 -9.74 -32.22
CA ASP A 112 -33.24 -10.64 -33.28
C ASP A 112 -33.07 -9.92 -34.62
N THR A 113 -32.14 -10.39 -35.46
CA THR A 113 -31.87 -9.77 -36.76
C THR A 113 -32.77 -10.36 -37.85
N PRO A 114 -33.03 -9.62 -38.94
CA PRO A 114 -33.67 -10.17 -40.13
C PRO A 114 -32.96 -11.42 -40.65
N GLY A 115 -33.69 -12.23 -41.43
CA GLY A 115 -33.10 -13.39 -42.09
C GLY A 115 -31.96 -13.01 -43.03
N LEU A 116 -30.81 -13.66 -42.87
CA LEU A 116 -29.63 -13.44 -43.72
C LEU A 116 -29.74 -14.09 -45.10
N PHE A 117 -30.61 -15.11 -45.24
CA PHE A 117 -30.74 -15.91 -46.46
C PHE A 117 -32.21 -16.15 -46.79
N GLY A 118 -32.59 -16.07 -48.08
CA GLY A 118 -33.89 -16.54 -48.58
C GLY A 118 -34.94 -15.45 -48.83
N SER A 119 -34.56 -14.17 -48.92
CA SER A 119 -35.47 -13.06 -49.21
C SER A 119 -36.04 -13.06 -50.63
N GLY A 120 -35.36 -13.74 -51.57
CA GLY A 120 -35.72 -13.78 -52.99
C GLY A 120 -35.33 -12.51 -53.78
N SER A 121 -34.58 -11.58 -53.17
CA SER A 121 -34.26 -10.24 -53.68
C SER A 121 -32.84 -9.81 -53.30
N THR A 122 -32.00 -9.49 -54.29
CA THR A 122 -30.59 -9.12 -54.07
C THR A 122 -30.38 -7.77 -53.38
N GLU A 123 -31.34 -6.85 -53.48
CA GLU A 123 -31.27 -5.55 -52.78
C GLU A 123 -31.56 -5.69 -51.29
N ASP A 124 -32.50 -6.58 -50.94
CA ASP A 124 -32.85 -6.85 -49.54
C ASP A 124 -31.73 -7.62 -48.83
N ASP A 125 -31.07 -8.56 -49.52
CA ASP A 125 -29.93 -9.31 -48.97
C ASP A 125 -28.75 -8.38 -48.57
N ILE A 126 -28.43 -7.36 -49.37
CA ILE A 126 -27.39 -6.36 -49.04
C ILE A 126 -27.79 -5.56 -47.80
N LYS A 127 -29.04 -5.09 -47.76
CA LYS A 127 -29.57 -4.31 -46.63
C LYS A 127 -29.57 -5.12 -45.33
N TYR A 128 -29.95 -6.39 -45.37
CA TYR A 128 -29.95 -7.27 -44.19
C TYR A 128 -28.53 -7.61 -43.73
N ARG A 129 -27.57 -7.70 -44.66
CA ARG A 129 -26.15 -7.85 -44.35
C ARG A 129 -25.61 -6.66 -43.56
N ASP A 130 -25.85 -5.43 -44.01
CA ASP A 130 -25.40 -4.20 -43.32
C ASP A 130 -26.03 -4.07 -41.92
N ILE A 131 -27.32 -4.39 -41.80
CA ILE A 131 -28.03 -4.40 -40.52
C ILE A 131 -27.40 -5.43 -39.58
N THR A 132 -27.14 -6.64 -40.08
CA THR A 132 -26.57 -7.72 -39.27
C THR A 132 -25.16 -7.36 -38.81
N GLU A 133 -24.30 -6.84 -39.68
CA GLU A 133 -22.93 -6.41 -39.36
C GLU A 133 -22.90 -5.41 -38.19
N LYS A 134 -23.82 -4.44 -38.18
CA LYS A 134 -23.94 -3.47 -37.09
C LYS A 134 -24.24 -4.13 -35.74
N TYR A 135 -25.13 -5.10 -35.69
CA TYR A 135 -25.53 -5.71 -34.41
C TYR A 135 -24.59 -6.82 -33.95
N VAL A 136 -24.01 -7.59 -34.86
CA VAL A 136 -23.04 -8.64 -34.49
C VAL A 136 -21.69 -8.09 -34.06
N SER A 137 -21.31 -6.89 -34.53
CA SER A 137 -20.08 -6.23 -34.07
C SER A 137 -20.17 -5.81 -32.60
N GLU A 138 -21.32 -5.31 -32.15
CA GLU A 138 -21.60 -4.89 -30.77
C GLU A 138 -22.02 -6.04 -29.82
N ALA A 139 -22.22 -7.26 -30.34
CA ALA A 139 -22.71 -8.39 -29.56
C ALA A 139 -21.59 -9.09 -28.78
N HIS A 140 -21.77 -9.29 -27.48
CA HIS A 140 -20.87 -10.12 -26.68
C HIS A 140 -21.01 -11.60 -27.04
N LEU A 141 -22.22 -12.03 -27.39
CA LEU A 141 -22.54 -13.41 -27.75
C LEU A 141 -23.37 -13.44 -29.04
N VAL A 142 -23.09 -14.41 -29.90
CA VAL A 142 -23.84 -14.65 -31.14
C VAL A 142 -24.48 -16.03 -31.08
N LEU A 143 -25.79 -16.11 -31.38
CA LEU A 143 -26.52 -17.35 -31.57
C LEU A 143 -26.83 -17.51 -33.06
N TYR A 144 -26.13 -18.42 -33.73
CA TYR A 144 -26.37 -18.72 -35.15
C TYR A 144 -27.38 -19.85 -35.26
N VAL A 145 -28.64 -19.50 -35.54
CA VAL A 145 -29.76 -20.42 -35.67
C VAL A 145 -29.76 -21.06 -37.05
N MET A 146 -30.10 -22.35 -37.11
CA MET A 146 -30.12 -23.17 -38.32
C MET A 146 -31.30 -24.13 -38.31
N ASN A 147 -31.85 -24.46 -39.49
CA ASN A 147 -32.78 -25.58 -39.63
C ASN A 147 -32.03 -26.94 -39.53
N PRO A 148 -32.54 -27.94 -38.79
CA PRO A 148 -31.82 -29.17 -38.51
C PRO A 148 -31.89 -30.19 -39.64
N GLU A 149 -32.88 -30.12 -40.54
CA GLU A 149 -32.97 -30.98 -41.72
C GLU A 149 -31.74 -30.77 -42.61
N ASN A 150 -31.38 -29.51 -42.84
CA ASN A 150 -30.24 -29.12 -43.66
C ASN A 150 -29.51 -27.89 -43.06
N PRO A 151 -28.67 -28.09 -42.03
CA PRO A 151 -28.11 -27.00 -41.22
C PRO A 151 -27.23 -26.01 -41.99
N ILE A 152 -26.43 -26.51 -42.94
CA ILE A 152 -25.50 -25.70 -43.72
C ILE A 152 -25.58 -26.10 -45.18
N LYS A 153 -26.04 -25.18 -46.03
CA LYS A 153 -26.11 -25.35 -47.48
C LYS A 153 -24.80 -24.88 -48.13
N ALA A 154 -24.42 -25.51 -49.24
CA ALA A 154 -23.29 -25.06 -50.05
C ALA A 154 -23.41 -23.60 -50.51
N SER A 155 -24.64 -23.13 -50.73
CA SER A 155 -24.94 -21.74 -51.10
C SER A 155 -24.67 -20.72 -50.00
N HIS A 156 -24.53 -21.13 -48.73
CA HIS A 156 -24.27 -20.21 -47.60
C HIS A 156 -22.76 -20.01 -47.35
N LYS A 157 -21.89 -20.61 -48.17
CA LYS A 157 -20.44 -20.65 -47.92
C LYS A 157 -19.84 -19.24 -47.78
N GLU A 158 -20.15 -18.34 -48.72
CA GLU A 158 -19.54 -17.01 -48.74
C GLU A 158 -19.92 -16.19 -47.49
N GLU A 159 -21.17 -16.24 -47.07
CA GLU A 159 -21.66 -15.53 -45.89
C GLU A 159 -21.14 -16.13 -44.59
N LEU A 160 -21.05 -17.46 -44.48
CA LEU A 160 -20.51 -18.12 -43.30
C LEU A 160 -19.02 -17.84 -43.12
N VAL A 161 -18.26 -17.78 -44.23
CA VAL A 161 -16.86 -17.33 -44.21
C VAL A 161 -16.79 -15.87 -43.77
N TRP A 162 -17.63 -14.99 -44.31
CA TRP A 162 -17.68 -13.60 -43.89
C TRP A 162 -17.99 -13.42 -42.40
N LEU A 163 -19.02 -14.09 -41.88
CA LEU A 163 -19.40 -13.98 -40.47
C LEU A 163 -18.31 -14.51 -39.54
N PHE A 164 -17.78 -15.70 -39.80
CA PHE A 164 -16.96 -16.40 -38.81
C PHE A 164 -15.45 -16.18 -39.00
N LYS A 165 -14.99 -15.92 -40.23
CA LYS A 165 -13.59 -15.58 -40.49
C LYS A 165 -13.37 -14.08 -40.62
N ASP A 166 -14.08 -13.40 -41.53
CA ASP A 166 -13.77 -11.99 -41.83
C ASP A 166 -14.17 -11.07 -40.66
N LEU A 167 -15.36 -11.29 -40.08
CA LEU A 167 -15.80 -10.58 -38.87
C LEU A 167 -15.32 -11.23 -37.56
N GLY A 168 -14.66 -12.39 -37.63
CA GLY A 168 -14.07 -13.06 -36.46
C GLY A 168 -15.09 -13.50 -35.39
N LEU A 169 -16.34 -13.77 -35.75
CA LEU A 169 -17.41 -14.06 -34.76
C LEU A 169 -17.33 -15.47 -34.16
N LEU A 170 -16.48 -16.36 -34.69
CA LEU A 170 -16.45 -17.78 -34.34
C LEU A 170 -16.27 -18.04 -32.84
N SER A 171 -15.35 -17.32 -32.19
CA SER A 171 -15.04 -17.48 -30.76
C SER A 171 -16.24 -17.18 -29.86
N ARG A 172 -17.16 -16.33 -30.34
CA ARG A 172 -18.36 -15.86 -29.64
C ARG A 172 -19.68 -16.43 -30.12
N THR A 173 -19.62 -17.40 -31.03
CA THR A 173 -20.81 -18.00 -31.61
C THR A 173 -21.15 -19.33 -30.94
N ILE A 174 -22.44 -19.53 -30.69
CA ILE A 174 -23.05 -20.85 -30.47
C ILE A 174 -23.94 -21.15 -31.66
N PHE A 175 -23.73 -22.31 -32.28
CA PHE A 175 -24.51 -22.81 -33.39
C PHE A 175 -25.75 -23.53 -32.84
N VAL A 176 -26.93 -23.05 -33.20
CA VAL A 176 -28.20 -23.52 -32.65
C VAL A 176 -29.00 -24.22 -33.74
N LEU A 177 -29.14 -25.54 -33.64
CA LEU A 177 -30.08 -26.31 -34.43
C LEU A 177 -31.48 -26.08 -33.85
N GLY A 178 -32.24 -25.18 -34.46
CA GLY A 178 -33.62 -24.88 -34.07
C GLY A 178 -34.59 -26.00 -34.48
N ARG A 179 -35.85 -25.94 -34.04
CA ARG A 179 -36.95 -26.84 -34.46
C ARG A 179 -36.53 -28.33 -34.51
N PHE A 180 -35.77 -28.79 -33.52
CA PHE A 180 -35.14 -30.11 -33.57
C PHE A 180 -36.12 -31.30 -33.58
N ASP A 181 -37.36 -31.06 -33.17
CA ASP A 181 -38.53 -31.92 -33.27
C ASP A 181 -38.96 -32.26 -34.71
N GLU A 182 -38.42 -31.56 -35.72
CA GLU A 182 -38.60 -31.93 -37.13
C GLU A 182 -37.76 -33.13 -37.56
N VAL A 183 -36.66 -33.41 -36.86
CA VAL A 183 -35.70 -34.47 -37.23
C VAL A 183 -35.51 -35.55 -36.18
N ALA A 184 -36.05 -35.36 -34.98
CA ALA A 184 -35.93 -36.28 -33.86
C ALA A 184 -37.22 -36.28 -33.01
N ASP A 185 -37.54 -37.41 -32.41
CA ASP A 185 -38.54 -37.49 -31.35
C ASP A 185 -37.93 -36.93 -30.06
N VAL A 186 -38.28 -35.68 -29.74
CA VAL A 186 -37.81 -35.00 -28.53
C VAL A 186 -38.39 -35.60 -27.23
N GLU A 187 -39.39 -36.48 -27.31
CA GLU A 187 -39.88 -37.23 -26.15
C GLU A 187 -38.96 -38.40 -25.77
N ASP A 188 -38.28 -38.99 -26.77
CA ASP A 188 -37.32 -40.08 -26.65
C ASP A 188 -35.88 -39.54 -26.51
N GLU A 189 -35.32 -39.68 -25.32
CA GLU A 189 -33.99 -39.15 -25.01
C GLU A 189 -32.86 -39.89 -25.75
N GLU A 190 -33.06 -41.14 -26.17
CA GLU A 190 -32.07 -41.87 -26.99
C GLU A 190 -32.10 -41.38 -28.44
N ASP A 191 -33.28 -41.24 -29.03
CA ASP A 191 -33.45 -40.73 -30.40
C ASP A 191 -32.93 -39.28 -30.53
N TYR A 192 -33.29 -38.42 -29.57
CA TYR A 192 -32.76 -37.06 -29.49
C TYR A 192 -31.21 -37.05 -29.50
N LYS A 193 -30.57 -37.90 -28.68
CA LYS A 193 -29.10 -37.94 -28.57
C LYS A 193 -28.43 -38.46 -29.83
N GLU A 194 -28.96 -39.52 -30.45
CA GLU A 194 -28.43 -40.08 -31.69
C GLU A 194 -28.54 -39.07 -32.83
N SER A 195 -29.74 -38.50 -33.01
CA SER A 195 -30.01 -37.47 -34.02
C SER A 195 -29.15 -36.23 -33.81
N TYR A 196 -29.03 -35.76 -32.56
CA TYR A 196 -28.19 -34.61 -32.21
C TYR A 196 -26.73 -34.85 -32.58
N LYS A 197 -26.18 -36.02 -32.25
CA LYS A 197 -24.80 -36.37 -32.58
C LYS A 197 -24.56 -36.30 -34.08
N ILE A 198 -25.45 -36.89 -34.89
CA ILE A 198 -25.33 -36.91 -36.35
C ILE A 198 -25.39 -35.48 -36.91
N LYS A 199 -26.38 -34.68 -36.48
CA LYS A 199 -26.56 -33.31 -36.98
C LYS A 199 -25.45 -32.37 -36.54
N ARG A 200 -24.97 -32.50 -35.31
CA ARG A 200 -23.79 -31.79 -34.82
C ARG A 200 -22.55 -32.09 -35.65
N ASP A 201 -22.27 -33.37 -35.89
CA ASP A 201 -21.09 -33.77 -36.66
C ASP A 201 -21.17 -33.24 -38.10
N THR A 202 -22.38 -33.20 -38.68
CA THR A 202 -22.65 -32.58 -39.99
C THR A 202 -22.33 -31.07 -40.02
N VAL A 203 -22.72 -30.32 -38.97
CA VAL A 203 -22.39 -28.89 -38.84
C VAL A 203 -20.88 -28.70 -38.79
N ILE A 204 -20.19 -29.45 -37.91
CA ILE A 204 -18.74 -29.35 -37.74
C ILE A 204 -18.00 -29.70 -39.04
N GLU A 205 -18.40 -30.76 -39.73
CA GLU A 205 -17.81 -31.15 -41.01
C GLU A 205 -18.04 -30.07 -42.08
N SER A 206 -19.22 -29.47 -42.14
CA SER A 206 -19.51 -28.38 -43.08
C SER A 206 -18.65 -27.13 -42.81
N LEU A 207 -18.48 -26.76 -41.54
CA LEU A 207 -17.59 -25.65 -41.16
C LEU A 207 -16.12 -25.95 -41.53
N ARG A 208 -15.66 -27.19 -41.38
CA ARG A 208 -14.32 -27.62 -41.86
C ARG A 208 -14.21 -27.54 -43.37
N ASN A 209 -15.20 -28.04 -44.11
CA ASN A 209 -15.21 -28.03 -45.57
C ASN A 209 -15.25 -26.62 -46.17
N PHE A 210 -15.76 -25.64 -45.41
CA PHE A 210 -15.73 -24.22 -45.80
C PHE A 210 -14.45 -23.51 -45.34
N ASP A 211 -13.49 -24.25 -44.78
CA ASP A 211 -12.25 -23.74 -44.19
C ASP A 211 -12.49 -22.73 -43.07
N ILE A 212 -13.63 -22.77 -42.38
CA ILE A 212 -13.93 -21.83 -41.28
C ILE A 212 -13.19 -22.23 -40.02
N ILE A 213 -13.10 -23.54 -39.75
CA ILE A 213 -12.45 -24.10 -38.58
C ILE A 213 -11.30 -25.04 -38.98
N SER A 214 -10.26 -25.09 -38.15
CA SER A 214 -9.02 -25.84 -38.40
C SER A 214 -8.73 -26.82 -37.26
N GLY A 215 -8.35 -28.06 -37.57
CA GLY A 215 -7.89 -29.02 -36.56
C GLY A 215 -8.98 -29.41 -35.53
N ASP A 216 -8.64 -29.27 -34.25
CA ASP A 216 -9.41 -29.69 -33.07
C ASP A 216 -10.14 -28.54 -32.35
N GLU A 217 -10.36 -27.40 -33.03
CA GLU A 217 -11.17 -26.29 -32.51
C GLU A 217 -12.53 -26.77 -32.00
N GLU A 218 -12.82 -26.49 -30.73
CA GLU A 218 -14.07 -26.88 -30.06
C GLU A 218 -15.20 -25.91 -30.45
N ILE A 219 -16.21 -26.40 -31.17
CA ILE A 219 -17.36 -25.60 -31.61
C ILE A 219 -18.58 -25.95 -30.77
N ASP A 220 -19.16 -24.94 -30.14
CA ASP A 220 -20.40 -25.06 -29.38
C ASP A 220 -21.58 -25.16 -30.36
N VAL A 221 -22.14 -26.36 -30.47
CA VAL A 221 -23.39 -26.64 -31.18
C VAL A 221 -24.42 -27.10 -30.15
N VAL A 222 -25.67 -26.64 -30.27
CA VAL A 222 -26.77 -27.03 -29.39
C VAL A 222 -28.01 -27.30 -30.24
N ALA A 223 -28.80 -28.31 -29.88
CA ALA A 223 -30.12 -28.55 -30.47
C ALA A 223 -31.23 -28.13 -29.51
N VAL A 224 -32.24 -27.42 -30.02
CA VAL A 224 -33.38 -26.93 -29.24
C VAL A 224 -34.67 -26.96 -30.05
N SER A 225 -35.78 -27.14 -29.35
CA SER A 225 -37.14 -26.96 -29.87
C SER A 225 -37.85 -25.92 -29.04
N ALA A 226 -37.73 -24.64 -29.43
CA ALA A 226 -38.29 -23.54 -28.64
C ALA A 226 -39.83 -23.57 -28.53
N ASN A 227 -40.51 -24.26 -29.45
CA ASN A 227 -41.94 -24.55 -29.43
C ASN A 227 -42.18 -25.98 -29.95
N PRO A 228 -41.95 -27.03 -29.13
CA PRO A 228 -42.08 -28.40 -29.59
C PRO A 228 -43.48 -28.70 -30.15
N PHE A 229 -43.55 -29.43 -31.26
CA PHE A 229 -44.77 -29.86 -31.96
C PHE A 229 -45.70 -28.72 -32.38
N ASP A 230 -45.18 -27.49 -32.45
CA ASP A 230 -45.96 -26.28 -32.68
C ASP A 230 -47.16 -26.08 -31.73
N SER A 231 -47.08 -26.64 -30.51
CA SER A 231 -48.20 -26.67 -29.54
C SER A 231 -48.61 -25.27 -29.03
N GLY A 232 -47.68 -24.31 -29.08
CA GLY A 232 -47.94 -22.91 -28.77
C GLY A 232 -47.87 -22.54 -27.28
N VAL A 233 -47.81 -21.24 -27.05
CA VAL A 233 -47.55 -20.61 -25.73
C VAL A 233 -48.54 -21.01 -24.66
N ASP A 234 -49.83 -21.02 -25.00
CA ASP A 234 -50.90 -21.23 -24.03
C ASP A 234 -50.84 -22.64 -23.44
N TYR A 235 -50.39 -23.62 -24.22
CA TYR A 235 -50.12 -24.99 -23.78
C TYR A 235 -48.86 -25.03 -22.90
N TRP A 236 -47.73 -24.50 -23.39
CA TRP A 236 -46.45 -24.58 -22.66
C TRP A 236 -46.42 -23.77 -21.36
N LEU A 237 -47.20 -22.69 -21.25
CA LEU A 237 -47.38 -21.96 -19.99
C LEU A 237 -48.08 -22.79 -18.90
N GLN A 238 -48.91 -23.77 -19.29
CA GLN A 238 -49.61 -24.69 -18.39
C GLN A 238 -48.78 -25.94 -18.09
N ASN A 239 -47.86 -26.31 -18.99
CA ASN A 239 -47.03 -27.53 -18.92
C ASN A 239 -45.53 -27.20 -18.87
N LYS A 240 -45.11 -26.40 -17.89
CA LYS A 240 -43.73 -25.87 -17.83
C LYS A 240 -42.65 -26.93 -17.65
N ASP A 241 -42.88 -27.94 -16.82
CA ASP A 241 -41.87 -28.98 -16.55
C ASP A 241 -41.65 -29.86 -17.80
N GLU A 242 -42.74 -30.16 -18.52
CA GLU A 242 -42.69 -30.86 -19.80
C GLU A 242 -42.00 -30.01 -20.87
N TYR A 243 -42.31 -28.71 -20.94
CA TYR A 243 -41.63 -27.77 -21.83
C TYR A 243 -40.12 -27.71 -21.58
N GLU A 244 -39.68 -27.57 -20.32
CA GLU A 244 -38.26 -27.50 -19.99
C GLU A 244 -37.52 -28.80 -20.39
N ARG A 245 -38.18 -29.96 -20.30
CA ARG A 245 -37.64 -31.25 -20.74
C ARG A 245 -37.53 -31.33 -22.27
N LEU A 246 -38.61 -31.06 -22.99
CA LEU A 246 -38.71 -31.30 -24.44
C LEU A 246 -38.06 -30.21 -25.29
N SER A 247 -38.02 -28.97 -24.80
CA SER A 247 -37.44 -27.85 -25.57
C SER A 247 -35.93 -27.87 -25.60
N HIS A 248 -35.30 -28.53 -24.62
CA HIS A 248 -33.86 -28.49 -24.36
C HIS A 248 -33.28 -27.07 -24.21
N ILE A 249 -34.13 -26.05 -23.98
CA ILE A 249 -33.71 -24.65 -23.91
C ILE A 249 -32.67 -24.41 -22.81
N LYS A 250 -32.73 -25.20 -21.74
CA LYS A 250 -31.78 -25.14 -20.63
C LYS A 250 -30.34 -25.46 -21.07
N ILE A 251 -30.15 -26.38 -22.02
CA ILE A 251 -28.82 -26.70 -22.57
C ILE A 251 -28.24 -25.49 -23.29
N LEU A 252 -29.08 -24.75 -24.04
CA LEU A 252 -28.67 -23.52 -24.67
C LEU A 252 -28.27 -22.48 -23.61
N GLN A 253 -29.10 -22.29 -22.57
CA GLN A 253 -28.78 -21.37 -21.47
C GLN A 253 -27.46 -21.72 -20.77
N GLU A 254 -27.23 -22.98 -20.41
CA GLU A 254 -25.99 -23.45 -19.78
C GLU A 254 -24.77 -23.26 -20.70
N THR A 255 -24.93 -23.53 -22.00
CA THR A 255 -23.87 -23.31 -22.99
C THR A 255 -23.58 -21.83 -23.19
N THR A 256 -24.61 -20.96 -23.23
CA THR A 256 -24.44 -19.51 -23.27
C THR A 256 -23.69 -19.00 -22.04
N ALA A 257 -24.00 -19.49 -20.83
CA ALA A 257 -23.30 -19.11 -19.61
C ALA A 257 -21.83 -19.52 -19.66
N LYS A 258 -21.54 -20.74 -20.10
CA LYS A 258 -20.17 -21.25 -20.31
C LYS A 258 -19.43 -20.41 -21.34
N LYS A 259 -20.04 -20.09 -22.48
CA LYS A 259 -19.43 -19.30 -23.55
C LYS A 259 -19.13 -17.87 -23.10
N VAL A 260 -20.08 -17.21 -22.44
CA VAL A 260 -19.91 -15.84 -21.89
C VAL A 260 -18.80 -15.79 -20.84
N SER A 261 -18.64 -16.85 -20.03
CA SER A 261 -17.52 -16.92 -19.09
C SER A 261 -16.15 -16.92 -19.78
N LYS A 262 -16.07 -17.47 -21.01
CA LYS A 262 -14.86 -17.62 -21.83
C LYS A 262 -14.67 -16.54 -22.89
N LEU A 263 -15.63 -15.63 -23.04
CA LEU A 263 -15.73 -14.80 -24.23
C LEU A 263 -14.72 -13.64 -24.26
N GLY A 264 -13.95 -13.55 -25.36
CA GLY A 264 -12.94 -12.52 -25.59
C GLY A 264 -12.87 -12.03 -27.04
N SER A 265 -12.58 -10.74 -27.17
CA SER A 265 -11.55 -10.15 -28.04
C SER A 265 -11.28 -8.69 -27.62
N THR A 266 -12.34 -7.92 -27.34
CA THR A 266 -12.26 -6.55 -26.82
C THR A 266 -11.70 -6.48 -25.40
N GLU A 267 -12.17 -7.34 -24.50
CA GLU A 267 -11.64 -7.44 -23.14
C GLU A 267 -10.20 -7.95 -23.13
N GLU A 268 -9.85 -8.86 -24.03
CA GLU A 268 -8.47 -9.35 -24.17
C GLU A 268 -7.54 -8.26 -24.67
N ILE A 269 -7.93 -7.48 -25.68
CA ILE A 269 -7.17 -6.32 -26.17
C ILE A 269 -7.01 -5.28 -25.05
N LEU A 270 -8.07 -5.01 -24.29
CA LEU A 270 -8.04 -4.13 -23.12
C LEU A 270 -7.07 -4.64 -22.06
N LEU A 271 -7.15 -5.92 -21.70
CA LEU A 271 -6.32 -6.56 -20.70
C LEU A 271 -4.86 -6.63 -21.14
N GLU A 272 -4.56 -6.93 -22.41
CA GLU A 272 -3.19 -6.90 -22.96
C GLU A 272 -2.62 -5.49 -22.98
N THR A 273 -3.42 -4.47 -23.32
CA THR A 273 -2.99 -3.06 -23.28
C THR A 273 -2.62 -2.65 -21.85
N ASN A 274 -3.48 -2.95 -20.87
CA ASN A 274 -3.21 -2.64 -19.46
C ASN A 274 -2.08 -3.49 -18.86
N LYS A 275 -1.94 -4.74 -19.31
CA LYS A 275 -0.81 -5.61 -18.96
C LYS A 275 0.51 -5.03 -19.48
N SER A 276 0.53 -4.43 -20.68
CA SER A 276 1.71 -3.70 -21.16
C SER A 276 2.03 -2.51 -20.26
N ILE A 277 1.03 -1.72 -19.84
CA ILE A 277 1.23 -0.58 -18.93
C ILE A 277 1.88 -1.03 -17.62
N ILE A 278 1.35 -2.06 -16.95
CA ILE A 278 1.96 -2.52 -15.71
C ILE A 278 3.34 -3.11 -15.93
N LYS A 279 3.56 -3.86 -17.02
CA LYS A 279 4.87 -4.41 -17.35
C LYS A 279 5.88 -3.30 -17.60
N ASP A 280 5.50 -2.24 -18.31
CA ASP A 280 6.36 -1.09 -18.57
C ASP A 280 6.70 -0.39 -17.25
N VAL A 281 5.73 -0.13 -16.38
CA VAL A 281 5.98 0.49 -15.06
C VAL A 281 6.83 -0.39 -14.15
N VAL A 282 6.55 -1.69 -14.08
CA VAL A 282 7.31 -2.66 -13.28
C VAL A 282 8.73 -2.82 -13.83
N THR A 283 8.90 -2.88 -15.15
CA THR A 283 10.20 -3.15 -15.79
C THR A 283 11.07 -1.91 -15.86
N GLN A 284 10.53 -0.76 -16.28
CA GLN A 284 11.28 0.48 -16.43
C GLN A 284 11.82 0.99 -15.09
N ASN A 285 11.04 0.84 -14.01
CA ASN A 285 11.44 1.34 -12.70
C ASN A 285 12.10 0.27 -11.81
N LYS A 286 12.28 -0.97 -12.31
CA LYS A 286 12.73 -2.10 -11.48
C LYS A 286 14.09 -1.84 -10.85
N ASP A 287 15.06 -1.49 -11.68
CA ASP A 287 16.46 -1.39 -11.27
C ASP A 287 16.68 -0.16 -10.41
N GLU A 288 16.08 0.98 -10.78
CA GLU A 288 16.13 2.24 -10.03
C GLU A 288 15.52 2.09 -8.63
N ILE A 289 14.32 1.52 -8.53
CA ILE A 289 13.67 1.33 -7.23
C ILE A 289 14.42 0.31 -6.39
N SER A 290 14.92 -0.78 -6.99
CA SER A 290 15.71 -1.78 -6.25
C SER A 290 17.00 -1.18 -5.70
N GLU A 291 17.66 -0.29 -6.45
CA GLU A 291 18.84 0.42 -5.99
C GLU A 291 18.52 1.36 -4.81
N VAL A 292 17.42 2.13 -4.90
CA VAL A 292 16.93 2.97 -3.81
C VAL A 292 16.57 2.16 -2.56
N VAL A 293 15.81 1.07 -2.70
CA VAL A 293 15.41 0.17 -1.60
C VAL A 293 16.64 -0.41 -0.90
N ASN A 294 17.64 -0.88 -1.65
CA ASN A 294 18.89 -1.40 -1.08
C ASN A 294 19.67 -0.32 -0.30
N LYS A 295 19.74 0.90 -0.85
CA LYS A 295 20.39 2.04 -0.19
C LYS A 295 19.63 2.45 1.09
N LEU A 296 18.30 2.49 1.06
CA LEU A 296 17.45 2.77 2.23
C LEU A 296 17.59 1.70 3.31
N ASN A 297 17.54 0.42 2.94
CA ASN A 297 17.78 -0.71 3.85
C ASN A 297 19.12 -0.58 4.57
N LYS A 298 20.18 -0.24 3.81
CA LYS A 298 21.50 0.01 4.38
C LYS A 298 21.51 1.19 5.35
N LEU A 299 20.86 2.31 5.01
CA LEU A 299 20.75 3.46 5.90
C LEU A 299 20.02 3.14 7.20
N VAL A 300 18.91 2.39 7.12
CA VAL A 300 18.16 1.93 8.31
C VAL A 300 19.07 1.07 9.19
N THR A 301 19.79 0.12 8.59
CA THR A 301 20.71 -0.77 9.32
C THR A 301 21.83 0.03 9.99
N ASP A 302 22.52 0.89 9.24
CA ASP A 302 23.61 1.73 9.75
C ASP A 302 23.11 2.65 10.88
N LYS A 303 21.92 3.26 10.74
CA LYS A 303 21.31 4.09 11.80
C LYS A 303 20.95 3.26 13.03
N LYS A 304 20.43 2.04 12.87
CA LYS A 304 20.09 1.16 14.00
C LYS A 304 21.33 0.72 14.79
N ASP A 305 22.38 0.33 14.08
CA ASP A 305 23.63 -0.09 14.70
C ASP A 305 24.29 1.09 15.45
N ALA A 306 24.38 2.26 14.81
CA ALA A 306 24.88 3.48 15.45
C ALA A 306 24.01 3.92 16.64
N LEU A 307 22.69 3.77 16.53
CA LEU A 307 21.75 4.09 17.61
C LEU A 307 21.90 3.13 18.80
N ALA A 308 22.14 1.84 18.55
CA ALA A 308 22.41 0.87 19.61
C ALA A 308 23.71 1.20 20.36
N GLU A 309 24.74 1.63 19.63
CA GLU A 309 26.02 2.06 20.20
C GLU A 309 25.87 3.32 21.08
N ILE A 310 25.23 4.38 20.58
CA ILE A 310 24.99 5.60 21.37
C ILE A 310 24.13 5.33 22.59
N LYS A 311 23.10 4.47 22.50
CA LYS A 311 22.29 4.07 23.67
C LYS A 311 23.13 3.36 24.73
N SER A 312 24.03 2.48 24.30
CA SER A 312 24.94 1.78 25.22
C SER A 312 25.89 2.76 25.91
N ASN A 313 26.57 3.62 25.15
CA ASN A 313 27.51 4.61 25.69
C ASN A 313 26.80 5.62 26.60
N HIS A 314 25.60 6.05 26.21
CA HIS A 314 24.77 6.96 27.01
C HIS A 314 24.34 6.34 28.33
N LYS A 315 24.03 5.03 28.35
CA LYS A 315 23.80 4.30 29.61
C LYS A 315 25.06 4.26 30.48
N GLU A 316 26.24 4.05 29.89
CA GLU A 316 27.50 4.11 30.66
C GLU A 316 27.77 5.50 31.23
N ASP A 317 27.42 6.56 30.50
CA ASP A 317 27.56 7.94 30.97
C ASP A 317 26.59 8.23 32.13
N LYS A 318 25.38 7.65 32.12
CA LYS A 318 24.48 7.66 33.28
C LYS A 318 25.13 7.05 34.53
N ASP A 319 25.81 5.93 34.36
CA ASP A 319 26.52 5.25 35.44
C ASP A 319 27.73 6.09 35.92
N LYS A 320 28.45 6.77 35.01
CA LYS A 320 29.52 7.72 35.36
C LYS A 320 28.97 8.91 36.14
N ILE A 321 27.83 9.49 35.75
CA ILE A 321 27.15 10.58 36.49
C ILE A 321 26.79 10.10 37.91
N THR A 322 26.23 8.90 38.04
CA THR A 322 25.86 8.33 39.34
C THR A 322 27.10 8.14 40.24
N ARG A 323 28.22 7.69 39.65
CA ARG A 323 29.51 7.59 40.37
C ARG A 323 30.04 8.96 40.78
N ALA A 324 30.04 9.93 39.87
CA ALA A 324 30.46 11.30 40.14
C ALA A 324 29.64 11.93 41.27
N GLN A 325 28.32 11.70 41.29
CA GLN A 325 27.44 12.16 42.35
C GLN A 325 27.83 11.58 43.72
N LYS A 326 28.11 10.28 43.78
CA LYS A 326 28.59 9.61 45.00
C LYS A 326 29.95 10.16 45.44
N GLN A 327 30.91 10.28 44.52
CA GLN A 327 32.24 10.78 44.84
C GLN A 327 32.20 12.23 45.31
N MET A 328 31.39 13.07 44.68
CA MET A 328 31.17 14.46 45.11
C MET A 328 30.56 14.53 46.52
N ARG A 329 29.60 13.66 46.84
CA ARG A 329 29.04 13.55 48.19
C ARG A 329 30.10 13.15 49.21
N GLU A 330 30.96 12.20 48.88
CA GLU A 330 32.07 11.76 49.74
C GLU A 330 33.08 12.88 49.95
N TYR A 331 33.47 13.58 48.88
CA TYR A 331 34.36 14.73 48.91
C TYR A 331 33.83 15.86 49.81
N LEU A 332 32.57 16.26 49.62
CA LEU A 332 31.91 17.29 50.42
C LEU A 332 31.81 16.91 51.91
N ASN A 333 31.55 15.63 52.22
CA ASN A 333 31.61 15.16 53.61
C ASN A 333 33.05 15.04 54.14
N GLY A 334 34.04 14.90 53.27
CA GLY A 334 35.45 15.02 53.60
C GLY A 334 35.80 16.41 54.12
N ILE A 335 35.28 17.47 53.48
CA ILE A 335 35.44 18.87 53.97
C ILE A 335 34.89 19.03 55.39
N ARG A 336 33.76 18.39 55.72
CA ARG A 336 33.21 18.39 57.09
C ARG A 336 34.12 17.71 58.09
N LYS A 337 34.59 16.51 57.75
CA LYS A 337 35.41 15.68 58.65
C LYS A 337 36.85 16.19 58.80
N GLY A 338 37.34 16.92 57.81
CA GLY A 338 38.65 17.57 57.81
C GLY A 338 38.51 19.04 58.19
N THR A 339 38.37 19.91 57.18
CA THR A 339 38.45 21.37 57.35
C THR A 339 37.53 21.96 58.42
N ILE A 340 36.27 21.55 58.50
CA ILE A 340 35.36 22.08 59.52
C ILE A 340 35.74 21.59 60.92
N ALA A 341 36.16 20.32 61.05
CA ALA A 341 36.63 19.77 62.32
C ALA A 341 37.95 20.39 62.78
N ASP A 342 38.89 20.61 61.86
CA ASP A 342 40.17 21.30 62.10
C ASP A 342 39.91 22.73 62.58
N ILE A 343 39.02 23.47 61.92
CA ILE A 343 38.63 24.83 62.34
C ILE A 343 38.03 24.80 63.74
N ARG A 344 37.03 23.96 64.02
CA ARG A 344 36.36 23.91 65.34
C ARG A 344 37.29 23.48 66.48
N SER A 345 38.27 22.62 66.20
CA SER A 345 39.24 22.13 67.20
C SER A 345 40.50 22.99 67.34
N SER A 346 40.69 23.97 66.45
CA SER A 346 41.85 24.87 66.45
C SER A 346 41.90 25.81 67.66
N VAL A 347 43.11 26.27 67.95
CA VAL A 347 43.41 27.32 68.94
C VAL A 347 43.93 28.57 68.22
N GLN A 348 44.12 29.66 68.95
CA GLN A 348 44.47 30.97 68.38
C GLN A 348 45.75 30.94 67.53
N GLU A 349 46.72 30.10 67.91
CA GLU A 349 47.99 29.97 67.22
C GLU A 349 47.89 29.14 65.92
N THR A 350 46.96 28.17 65.84
CA THR A 350 46.88 27.21 64.73
C THR A 350 45.81 27.56 63.70
N LEU A 351 44.77 28.29 64.08
CA LEU A 351 43.69 28.68 63.16
C LEU A 351 44.19 29.47 61.93
N PRO A 352 45.12 30.43 62.03
CA PRO A 352 45.60 31.17 60.86
C PRO A 352 46.27 30.27 59.80
N GLU A 353 47.01 29.24 60.23
CA GLU A 353 47.63 28.27 59.33
C GLU A 353 46.58 27.38 58.66
N ILE A 354 45.58 26.91 59.41
CA ILE A 354 44.45 26.13 58.87
C ILE A 354 43.69 26.95 57.82
N VAL A 355 43.40 28.22 58.14
CA VAL A 355 42.75 29.15 57.22
C VAL A 355 43.58 29.35 55.96
N HIS A 356 44.87 29.69 56.09
CA HIS A 356 45.73 29.92 54.93
C HIS A 356 45.87 28.68 54.04
N ARG A 357 45.95 27.48 54.62
CA ARG A 357 46.18 26.23 53.88
C ARG A 357 44.93 25.61 53.30
N GLN A 358 43.83 25.62 54.05
CA GLN A 358 42.62 24.87 53.69
C GLN A 358 41.48 25.77 53.23
N VAL A 359 41.39 27.03 53.72
CA VAL A 359 40.26 27.92 53.44
C VAL A 359 40.61 28.95 52.37
N GLY A 360 41.74 29.65 52.51
CA GLY A 360 42.10 30.84 51.76
C GLY A 360 41.59 32.12 52.42
N GLU A 361 42.20 33.26 52.08
CA GLU A 361 41.94 34.59 52.65
C GLU A 361 40.48 35.04 52.49
N ASN A 362 39.76 34.51 51.50
CA ASN A 362 38.34 34.73 51.23
C ASN A 362 37.59 33.44 50.89
N GLY A 363 38.10 32.28 51.33
CA GLY A 363 37.52 30.99 50.95
C GLY A 363 37.94 30.51 49.57
N GLU A 364 38.92 31.16 48.91
CA GLU A 364 39.30 30.84 47.54
C GLU A 364 39.84 29.42 47.35
N ILE A 365 40.47 28.83 48.36
CA ILE A 365 41.03 27.47 48.28
C ILE A 365 39.88 26.47 48.26
N ILE A 366 38.99 26.47 49.26
CA ILE A 366 37.79 25.59 49.29
C ILE A 366 36.95 25.78 48.04
N LYS A 367 36.75 27.03 47.63
CA LYS A 367 35.98 27.35 46.43
C LYS A 367 36.59 26.66 45.21
N THR A 368 37.89 26.85 45.01
CA THR A 368 38.63 26.30 43.87
C THR A 368 38.68 24.77 43.91
N ASP A 369 38.85 24.17 45.09
CA ASP A 369 38.93 22.72 45.22
C ASP A 369 37.59 22.04 44.93
N ILE A 370 36.48 22.58 45.46
CA ILE A 370 35.12 22.12 45.12
C ILE A 370 34.85 22.29 43.61
N GLU A 371 35.26 23.42 43.02
CA GLU A 371 35.12 23.63 41.59
C GLU A 371 35.91 22.60 40.77
N ASN A 372 37.16 22.34 41.13
CA ASN A 372 38.05 21.44 40.40
C ASN A 372 37.57 20.00 40.49
N GLU A 373 37.13 19.57 41.67
CA GLU A 373 36.57 18.24 41.89
C GLU A 373 35.36 18.03 40.97
N LEU A 374 34.39 18.93 41.01
CA LEU A 374 33.20 18.84 40.17
C LEU A 374 33.50 18.99 38.67
N ARG A 375 34.42 19.88 38.32
CA ARG A 375 34.88 20.09 36.94
C ARG A 375 35.45 18.81 36.35
N SER A 376 36.27 18.08 37.10
CA SER A 376 36.90 16.85 36.64
C SER A 376 35.86 15.80 36.20
N TYR A 377 34.77 15.67 36.96
CA TYR A 377 33.66 14.78 36.61
C TYR A 377 32.91 15.27 35.37
N VAL A 378 32.57 16.56 35.33
CA VAL A 378 31.78 17.15 34.25
C VAL A 378 32.53 17.11 32.92
N GLU A 379 33.80 17.49 32.91
CA GLU A 379 34.63 17.46 31.69
C GLU A 379 34.88 16.03 31.21
N SER A 380 35.13 15.07 32.11
CA SER A 380 35.29 13.66 31.72
C SER A 380 34.04 13.09 31.03
N ILE A 381 32.86 13.35 31.58
CA ILE A 381 31.59 12.86 31.03
C ILE A 381 31.23 13.62 29.75
N ASN A 382 31.43 14.94 29.69
CA ASN A 382 31.18 15.70 28.45
C ASN A 382 32.08 15.25 27.30
N ASN A 383 33.36 14.99 27.56
CA ASN A 383 34.28 14.46 26.54
C ASN A 383 33.85 13.06 26.05
N SER A 384 33.30 12.23 26.94
CA SER A 384 32.71 10.93 26.58
C SER A 384 31.49 11.10 25.66
N LEU A 385 30.61 12.04 25.99
CA LEU A 385 29.44 12.38 25.17
C LEU A 385 29.85 12.97 23.82
N ASP A 386 30.84 13.87 23.77
CA ASP A 386 31.39 14.42 22.52
C ASP A 386 31.85 13.31 21.58
N ASN A 387 32.71 12.41 22.07
CA ASN A 387 33.23 11.31 21.27
C ASN A 387 32.12 10.36 20.78
N THR A 388 31.13 10.09 21.63
CA THR A 388 29.97 9.26 21.29
C THR A 388 29.15 9.91 20.17
N ILE A 389 28.84 11.21 20.31
CA ILE A 389 28.03 11.93 19.33
C ILE A 389 28.80 12.09 18.01
N ASP A 390 30.07 12.46 18.04
CA ASP A 390 30.91 12.60 16.85
C ASP A 390 31.02 11.28 16.07
N THR A 391 31.12 10.15 16.79
CA THR A 391 31.17 8.81 16.19
C THR A 391 29.84 8.50 15.49
N TYR A 392 28.70 8.73 16.15
CA TYR A 392 27.36 8.59 15.57
C TYR A 392 27.21 9.44 14.29
N VAL A 393 27.51 10.74 14.37
CA VAL A 393 27.40 11.67 13.24
C VAL A 393 28.29 11.22 12.08
N THR A 394 29.51 10.77 12.36
CA THR A 394 30.46 10.32 11.34
C THR A 394 29.99 9.03 10.64
N GLN A 395 29.44 8.07 11.39
CA GLN A 395 28.91 6.82 10.86
C GLN A 395 27.69 7.08 9.96
N VAL A 396 26.71 7.85 10.44
CA VAL A 396 25.41 8.02 9.76
C VAL A 396 25.48 9.00 8.59
N SER A 397 26.22 10.11 8.71
CA SER A 397 26.25 11.18 7.70
C SER A 397 26.73 10.71 6.32
N LYS A 398 27.66 9.75 6.27
CA LYS A 398 28.17 9.19 5.02
C LYS A 398 27.09 8.43 4.27
N THR A 399 26.41 7.51 4.94
CA THR A 399 25.35 6.70 4.33
C THR A 399 24.14 7.57 3.99
N GLU A 400 23.76 8.50 4.88
CA GLU A 400 22.64 9.41 4.64
C GLU A 400 22.87 10.29 3.39
N LYS A 401 24.09 10.77 3.19
CA LYS A 401 24.46 11.51 1.97
C LYS A 401 24.33 10.65 0.71
N LEU A 402 24.83 9.41 0.74
CA LEU A 402 24.74 8.48 -0.40
C LEU A 402 23.28 8.17 -0.77
N VAL A 403 22.43 7.95 0.22
CA VAL A 403 20.99 7.73 0.02
C VAL A 403 20.32 9.00 -0.52
N THR A 404 20.62 10.15 0.06
CA THR A 404 20.09 11.45 -0.38
C THR A 404 20.44 11.74 -1.83
N ASP A 405 21.69 11.54 -2.22
CA ASP A 405 22.16 11.79 -3.58
C ASP A 405 21.51 10.82 -4.58
N ALA A 406 21.32 9.56 -4.19
CA ALA A 406 20.59 8.57 -4.98
C ALA A 406 19.12 8.96 -5.17
N LEU A 407 18.40 9.27 -4.07
CA LEU A 407 17.00 9.68 -4.13
C LEU A 407 16.79 10.93 -4.97
N LYS A 408 17.67 11.93 -4.86
CA LYS A 408 17.59 13.15 -5.69
C LYS A 408 17.74 12.88 -7.18
N LYS A 409 18.51 11.85 -7.55
CA LYS A 409 18.80 11.51 -8.93
C LYS A 409 17.74 10.58 -9.53
N GLU A 410 17.35 9.56 -8.77
CA GLU A 410 16.53 8.44 -9.23
C GLU A 410 15.04 8.68 -8.94
N ILE A 411 14.68 9.25 -7.77
CA ILE A 411 13.27 9.49 -7.39
C ILE A 411 13.11 10.84 -6.67
N PRO A 412 13.24 11.99 -7.38
CA PRO A 412 13.38 13.32 -6.76
C PRO A 412 12.19 13.75 -5.89
N LYS A 413 10.98 13.29 -6.24
CA LYS A 413 9.76 13.55 -5.48
C LYS A 413 9.74 12.81 -4.13
N LEU A 414 10.30 11.60 -4.06
CA LEU A 414 10.44 10.84 -2.81
C LEU A 414 11.38 11.56 -1.84
N PHE A 415 12.50 12.08 -2.36
CA PHE A 415 13.44 12.88 -1.59
C PHE A 415 12.74 14.05 -0.89
N ALA A 416 11.97 14.86 -1.63
CA ALA A 416 11.30 16.05 -1.10
C ALA A 416 10.24 15.73 -0.04
N PHE A 417 9.65 14.53 -0.06
CA PHE A 417 8.56 14.12 0.82
C PHE A 417 9.03 13.47 2.14
N ARG A 418 10.28 12.99 2.21
CA ARG A 418 10.73 12.09 3.29
C ARG A 418 12.06 12.44 3.96
N PHE A 419 12.97 13.14 3.28
CA PHE A 419 14.29 13.44 3.82
C PHE A 419 14.50 14.95 3.92
N ASN A 420 14.09 15.55 5.04
CA ASN A 420 14.66 16.82 5.46
C ASN A 420 15.94 16.50 6.29
N ASN A 421 17.03 17.22 6.04
CA ASN A 421 18.34 16.94 6.66
C ASN A 421 18.46 17.45 8.11
N GLU A 422 17.36 17.69 8.82
CA GLU A 422 17.39 18.41 10.10
C GLU A 422 17.91 17.55 11.26
N SER A 423 17.78 16.22 11.15
CA SER A 423 18.06 15.29 12.25
C SER A 423 19.56 15.16 12.60
N VAL A 424 20.47 14.97 11.64
CA VAL A 424 21.92 14.92 11.88
C VAL A 424 22.49 16.30 12.22
N LEU A 425 21.89 17.37 11.69
CA LEU A 425 22.29 18.75 12.00
C LEU A 425 22.00 19.10 13.45
N ALA A 426 20.82 18.74 13.96
CA ALA A 426 20.46 18.92 15.37
C ALA A 426 21.46 18.24 16.32
N ILE A 427 21.90 17.02 15.98
CA ILE A 427 22.90 16.27 16.75
C ILE A 427 24.26 16.97 16.76
N ARG A 428 24.71 17.44 15.59
CA ARG A 428 25.97 18.17 15.48
C ARG A 428 25.95 19.49 16.25
N ASP A 429 24.80 20.15 16.30
CA ASP A 429 24.66 21.42 17.00
C ASP A 429 24.81 21.25 18.53
N VAL A 430 24.47 20.08 19.09
CA VAL A 430 24.75 19.74 20.50
C VAL A 430 26.25 19.70 20.79
N VAL A 431 27.05 19.10 19.91
CA VAL A 431 28.52 19.11 20.02
C VAL A 431 29.06 20.52 19.88
N ALA A 432 28.60 21.25 18.86
CA ALA A 432 29.07 22.61 18.57
C ALA A 432 28.70 23.63 19.65
N SER A 433 27.61 23.41 20.39
CA SER A 433 27.12 24.34 21.42
C SER A 433 28.11 24.57 22.57
N GLY A 434 29.01 23.60 22.85
CA GLY A 434 30.08 23.71 23.82
C GLY A 434 29.59 23.95 25.25
N PHE A 435 29.76 22.98 26.15
CA PHE A 435 29.33 23.17 27.53
C PHE A 435 30.23 24.18 28.28
N LYS A 436 29.63 25.28 28.76
CA LYS A 436 30.31 26.25 29.64
C LYS A 436 30.06 25.92 31.11
N PHE A 437 31.03 25.29 31.76
CA PHE A 437 30.94 24.94 33.18
C PHE A 437 30.78 26.17 34.08
N LYS A 438 29.71 26.18 34.89
CA LYS A 438 29.37 27.28 35.82
C LYS A 438 28.97 26.71 37.19
N PRO A 439 29.93 26.19 37.97
CA PRO A 439 29.67 25.48 39.21
C PRO A 439 28.89 26.32 40.22
N TRP A 440 29.28 27.59 40.41
CA TRP A 440 28.58 28.51 41.32
C TRP A 440 27.32 29.16 40.74
N GLY A 441 27.12 29.08 39.42
CA GLY A 441 25.94 29.64 38.76
C GLY A 441 24.67 28.86 39.12
N ALA A 442 24.76 27.52 39.12
CA ALA A 442 23.68 26.63 39.54
C ALA A 442 23.25 26.89 40.99
N ILE A 443 24.20 27.29 41.82
CA ILE A 443 24.03 27.41 43.28
C ILE A 443 23.61 28.81 43.71
N LYS A 444 23.98 29.84 42.94
CA LYS A 444 23.54 31.23 43.17
C LYS A 444 22.01 31.40 43.09
N VAL A 445 21.33 30.47 42.42
CA VAL A 445 19.85 30.42 42.34
C VAL A 445 19.25 29.91 43.67
N ALA A 446 20.00 29.15 44.48
CA ALA A 446 19.63 28.76 45.83
C ALA A 446 20.05 29.85 46.86
N SER A 447 19.12 30.30 47.70
CA SER A 447 19.19 31.58 48.42
C SER A 447 20.15 31.69 49.63
N GLY A 448 21.08 30.75 49.86
CA GLY A 448 22.01 30.75 51.01
C GLY A 448 23.42 31.30 50.72
N LEU A 449 23.93 31.11 49.51
CA LEU A 449 25.36 31.33 49.23
C LEU A 449 25.81 32.81 49.23
N ASN A 450 24.88 33.74 48.96
CA ASN A 450 25.13 35.17 49.08
C ASN A 450 25.32 35.64 50.54
N LYS A 451 24.99 34.80 51.54
CA LYS A 451 25.20 35.09 52.96
C LYS A 451 26.50 34.45 53.47
N ALA A 452 26.79 33.22 53.07
CA ALA A 452 27.97 32.49 53.53
C ALA A 452 29.31 33.06 53.01
N ILE A 453 29.42 33.41 51.71
CA ILE A 453 30.69 33.91 51.13
C ILE A 453 31.19 35.20 51.81
N PRO A 454 30.34 36.24 52.01
CA PRO A 454 30.77 37.44 52.73
C PRO A 454 31.19 37.16 54.18
N ILE A 455 30.57 36.18 54.85
CA ILE A 455 30.92 35.78 56.21
C ILE A 455 32.30 35.13 56.25
N ILE A 456 32.65 34.30 55.27
CA ILE A 456 34.01 33.73 55.15
C ILE A 456 35.05 34.84 55.01
N GLY A 457 34.87 35.77 54.06
CA GLY A 457 35.82 36.87 53.87
C GLY A 457 35.98 37.75 55.12
N THR A 458 34.88 38.01 55.83
CA THR A 458 34.90 38.81 57.07
C THR A 458 35.57 38.07 58.22
N ALA A 459 35.24 36.79 58.44
CA ALA A 459 35.81 35.98 59.52
C ALA A 459 37.31 35.70 59.30
N VAL A 460 37.72 35.40 58.08
CA VAL A 460 39.14 35.18 57.74
C VAL A 460 39.96 36.45 57.94
N SER A 461 39.43 37.61 57.52
CA SER A 461 40.08 38.90 57.75
C SER A 461 40.33 39.15 59.24
N ILE A 462 39.35 38.87 60.11
CA ILE A 462 39.48 39.09 61.56
C ILE A 462 40.49 38.12 62.19
N VAL A 463 40.52 36.85 61.76
CA VAL A 463 41.50 35.84 62.21
C VAL A 463 42.93 36.24 61.82
N GLY A 464 43.13 36.81 60.62
CA GLY A 464 44.45 37.31 60.16
C GLY A 464 45.00 38.48 60.99
N TYR A 465 44.11 39.34 61.52
CA TYR A 465 44.46 40.45 62.42
C TYR A 465 44.55 40.06 63.90
N ALA A 466 44.02 38.90 64.32
CA ALA A 466 43.91 38.47 65.72
C ALA A 466 45.22 38.01 66.38
N LYS A 467 46.38 38.18 65.72
CA LYS A 467 47.71 37.94 66.32
C LYS A 467 47.99 38.82 67.55
N GLU A 468 47.20 39.88 67.78
CA GLU A 468 47.39 40.87 68.85
C GLU A 468 46.29 40.90 69.94
N ILE A 469 45.25 40.06 69.88
CA ILE A 469 44.08 40.19 70.79
C ILE A 469 44.03 39.03 71.81
N ASN A 470 44.03 39.36 73.10
CA ASN A 470 43.97 38.41 74.23
C ASN A 470 42.53 38.03 74.65
N ASP A 471 41.56 38.09 73.73
CA ASP A 471 40.11 37.91 73.99
C ASP A 471 39.63 36.56 73.46
N GLN A 472 39.59 35.57 74.36
CA GLN A 472 39.20 34.19 74.03
C GLN A 472 37.75 34.07 73.55
N VAL A 473 36.82 34.91 74.05
CA VAL A 473 35.40 34.85 73.67
C VAL A 473 35.22 35.23 72.21
N LYS A 474 35.88 36.31 71.78
CA LYS A 474 35.83 36.77 70.39
C LYS A 474 36.44 35.76 69.42
N PHE A 475 37.54 35.10 69.82
CA PHE A 475 38.15 34.03 69.02
C PHE A 475 37.20 32.84 68.80
N GLU A 476 36.53 32.37 69.86
CA GLU A 476 35.57 31.26 69.76
C GLU A 476 34.40 31.60 68.83
N GLU A 477 33.86 32.83 68.91
CA GLU A 477 32.80 33.29 68.02
C GLU A 477 33.22 33.32 66.55
N ASP A 478 34.40 33.87 66.24
CA ASP A 478 34.87 33.99 64.85
C ASP A 478 35.24 32.62 64.25
N ARG A 479 35.79 31.71 65.06
CA ARG A 479 36.03 30.31 64.69
C ARG A 479 34.74 29.57 64.33
N GLU A 480 33.70 29.72 65.15
CA GLU A 480 32.38 29.12 64.88
C GLU A 480 31.68 29.77 63.67
N ARG A 481 31.78 31.10 63.50
CA ARG A 481 31.26 31.79 62.31
C ARG A 481 31.89 31.24 61.04
N LEU A 482 33.21 31.07 61.02
CA LEU A 482 33.93 30.51 59.89
C LEU A 482 33.50 29.06 59.59
N ALA A 483 33.47 28.20 60.62
CA ALA A 483 33.06 26.81 60.48
C ALA A 483 31.63 26.69 59.93
N ASN A 484 30.70 27.48 60.45
CA ASN A 484 29.29 27.48 60.03
C ASN A 484 29.11 28.02 58.61
N ALA A 485 29.90 29.00 58.18
CA ALA A 485 29.84 29.50 56.81
C ALA A 485 30.31 28.44 55.79
N ILE A 486 31.38 27.70 56.11
CA ILE A 486 31.84 26.57 55.26
C ILE A 486 30.81 25.43 55.28
N GLU A 487 30.22 25.12 56.45
CA GLU A 487 29.15 24.13 56.61
C GLU A 487 27.92 24.50 55.76
N GLU A 488 27.54 25.77 55.68
CA GLU A 488 26.47 26.25 54.82
C GLU A 488 26.78 26.00 53.33
N ILE A 489 27.99 26.32 52.87
CA ILE A 489 28.41 26.04 51.49
C ILE A 489 28.31 24.54 51.19
N VAL A 490 28.85 23.68 52.06
CA VAL A 490 28.79 22.23 51.90
C VAL A 490 27.34 21.73 51.84
N ASN A 491 26.46 22.23 52.71
CA ASN A 491 25.04 21.87 52.71
C ASN A 491 24.34 22.23 51.40
N ILE A 492 24.63 23.39 50.83
CA ILE A 492 23.99 23.81 49.58
C ILE A 492 24.43 22.88 48.43
N PHE A 493 25.72 22.58 48.31
CA PHE A 493 26.20 21.62 47.30
C PHE A 493 25.60 20.22 47.53
N LEU A 494 25.53 19.76 48.78
CA LEU A 494 24.89 18.48 49.10
C LEU A 494 23.40 18.48 48.75
N GLY A 495 22.70 19.60 48.86
CA GLY A 495 21.30 19.73 48.42
C GLY A 495 21.14 19.37 46.93
N ILE A 496 22.01 19.91 46.07
CA ILE A 496 22.02 19.62 44.64
C ILE A 496 22.49 18.18 44.39
N VAL A 497 23.61 17.77 45.00
CA VAL A 497 24.22 16.43 44.81
C VAL A 497 23.33 15.30 45.35
N ASN A 498 22.43 15.55 46.29
CA ASN A 498 21.52 14.52 46.80
C ASN A 498 20.23 14.40 45.99
N ASN A 499 20.01 15.30 45.03
CA ASN A 499 18.86 15.28 44.13
C ASN A 499 19.33 14.93 42.72
N ASP A 500 19.12 13.67 42.30
CA ASP A 500 19.60 13.14 41.01
C ASP A 500 19.21 14.01 39.81
N GLU A 501 17.98 14.52 39.79
CA GLU A 501 17.46 15.34 38.70
C GLU A 501 18.06 16.75 38.69
N GLU A 502 18.21 17.34 39.88
CA GLU A 502 18.83 18.67 40.02
C GLU A 502 20.34 18.62 39.72
N PHE A 503 21.02 17.55 40.12
CA PHE A 503 22.43 17.31 39.82
C PHE A 503 22.66 17.20 38.31
N LYS A 504 21.88 16.37 37.60
CA LYS A 504 21.94 16.25 36.14
C LYS A 504 21.63 17.57 35.45
N LYS A 505 20.52 18.23 35.82
CA LYS A 505 20.10 19.49 35.21
C LYS A 505 21.14 20.60 35.39
N SER A 506 21.79 20.63 36.55
CA SER A 506 22.76 21.69 36.89
C SER A 506 24.11 21.50 36.22
N TYR A 507 24.58 20.25 36.11
CA TYR A 507 25.97 19.97 35.74
C TYR A 507 26.14 19.10 34.49
N PHE A 508 25.10 18.41 34.04
CA PHE A 508 25.11 17.52 32.88
C PHE A 508 23.95 17.80 31.89
N PRO A 509 23.68 19.06 31.49
CA PRO A 509 22.59 19.36 30.55
C PRO A 509 22.79 18.70 29.18
N LYS A 510 24.04 18.50 28.75
CA LYS A 510 24.37 17.81 27.50
C LYS A 510 23.87 16.36 27.48
N TYR A 511 23.98 15.66 28.61
CA TYR A 511 23.42 14.32 28.77
C TYR A 511 21.90 14.32 28.52
N LEU A 512 21.18 15.28 29.12
CA LEU A 512 19.72 15.40 28.95
C LEU A 512 19.31 15.78 27.51
N GLU A 513 20.17 16.50 26.79
CA GLU A 513 19.95 16.83 25.39
C GLU A 513 20.17 15.61 24.49
N THR A 514 21.23 14.82 24.76
CA THR A 514 21.49 13.54 24.10
C THR A 514 20.33 12.56 24.29
N ASP A 515 19.71 12.50 25.48
CA ASP A 515 18.50 11.67 25.73
C ASP A 515 17.39 11.96 24.70
N LYS A 516 17.05 13.24 24.49
CA LYS A 516 15.99 13.66 23.56
C LYS A 516 16.34 13.31 22.12
N ILE A 517 17.58 13.53 21.75
CA ILE A 517 18.09 13.21 20.42
C ILE A 517 17.97 11.71 20.13
N ILE A 518 18.36 10.85 21.09
CA ILE A 518 18.25 9.39 20.92
C ILE A 518 16.78 9.02 20.62
N GLU A 519 15.83 9.58 21.35
CA GLU A 519 14.39 9.36 21.14
C GLU A 519 13.91 9.87 19.76
N GLU A 520 14.36 11.06 19.33
CA GLU A 520 14.05 11.59 18.00
C GLU A 520 14.62 10.71 16.87
N GLN A 521 15.85 10.19 17.03
CA GLN A 521 16.44 9.27 16.05
C GLN A 521 15.70 7.93 15.99
N GLU A 522 15.24 7.40 17.13
CA GLU A 522 14.41 6.20 17.18
C GLU A 522 13.14 6.34 16.35
N ASN A 523 12.43 7.46 16.53
CA ASN A 523 11.20 7.73 15.79
C ASN A 523 11.49 7.91 14.29
N GLY A 524 12.55 8.64 13.94
CA GLY A 524 12.98 8.80 12.55
C GLY A 524 13.32 7.48 11.86
N ILE A 525 13.99 6.55 12.55
CA ILE A 525 14.27 5.20 12.02
C ILE A 525 12.97 4.44 11.76
N HIS A 526 11.99 4.48 12.67
CA HIS A 526 10.70 3.79 12.46
C HIS A 526 9.94 4.33 11.23
N GLU A 527 9.98 5.64 10.98
CA GLU A 527 9.35 6.24 9.79
C GLU A 527 10.05 5.82 8.48
N LEU A 528 11.39 5.69 8.52
CA LEU A 528 12.16 5.16 7.40
C LEU A 528 11.83 3.69 7.12
N GLU A 529 11.72 2.87 8.16
CA GLU A 529 11.32 1.46 8.02
C GLU A 529 9.91 1.30 7.46
N LYS A 530 8.97 2.13 7.91
CA LYS A 530 7.62 2.13 7.36
C LYS A 530 7.64 2.46 5.86
N THR A 531 8.39 3.50 5.48
CA THR A 531 8.52 3.90 4.07
C THR A 531 9.14 2.79 3.22
N LEU A 532 10.17 2.12 3.74
CA LEU A 532 10.79 0.98 3.09
C LEU A 532 9.80 -0.16 2.86
N ASN A 533 9.06 -0.57 3.90
CA ASN A 533 8.06 -1.63 3.83
C ASN A 533 6.95 -1.28 2.82
N ASP A 534 6.51 -0.03 2.79
CA ASP A 534 5.49 0.45 1.85
C ASP A 534 5.98 0.31 0.39
N ILE A 535 7.25 0.63 0.11
CA ILE A 535 7.84 0.50 -1.24
C ILE A 535 8.03 -0.98 -1.63
N GLU A 536 8.52 -1.82 -0.72
CA GLU A 536 8.69 -3.27 -0.97
C GLU A 536 7.34 -3.94 -1.23
N ALA A 537 6.33 -3.63 -0.41
CA ALA A 537 4.96 -4.13 -0.61
C ALA A 537 4.38 -3.67 -1.95
N TRP A 538 4.63 -2.42 -2.35
CA TRP A 538 4.24 -1.91 -3.66
C TRP A 538 4.90 -2.70 -4.80
N GLN A 539 6.21 -2.99 -4.73
CA GLN A 539 6.90 -3.78 -5.76
C GLN A 539 6.32 -5.19 -5.90
N ASP A 540 6.03 -5.87 -4.78
CA ASP A 540 5.44 -7.20 -4.80
C ASP A 540 4.00 -7.18 -5.30
N ARG A 541 3.25 -6.12 -4.99
CA ARG A 541 1.91 -5.92 -5.52
C ARG A 541 1.91 -5.80 -7.05
N GLY A 542 2.87 -5.07 -7.62
CA GLY A 542 3.03 -4.98 -9.08
C GLY A 542 3.20 -6.36 -9.74
N LYS A 543 4.06 -7.22 -9.19
CA LYS A 543 4.25 -8.60 -9.68
C LYS A 543 2.99 -9.47 -9.54
N GLN A 544 2.19 -9.25 -8.50
CA GLN A 544 0.96 -9.98 -8.29
C GLN A 544 -0.10 -9.59 -9.33
N ILE A 545 -0.29 -8.29 -9.56
CA ILE A 545 -1.24 -7.78 -10.56
C ILE A 545 -0.86 -8.32 -11.94
N GLU A 546 0.42 -8.31 -12.34
CA GLU A 546 0.89 -8.89 -13.61
C GLU A 546 0.46 -10.37 -13.77
N LYS A 547 0.57 -11.18 -12.71
CA LYS A 547 0.11 -12.58 -12.71
C LYS A 547 -1.41 -12.70 -12.81
N GLU A 548 -2.17 -11.79 -12.21
CA GLU A 548 -3.63 -11.79 -12.27
C GLU A 548 -4.13 -11.45 -13.67
N TYR A 549 -3.51 -10.48 -14.35
CA TYR A 549 -3.73 -10.21 -15.78
C TYR A 549 -3.43 -11.44 -16.64
N ALA A 550 -2.29 -12.11 -16.43
CA ALA A 550 -1.92 -13.29 -17.19
C ALA A 550 -2.93 -14.44 -17.04
N LYS A 551 -3.55 -14.61 -15.87
CA LYS A 551 -4.60 -15.61 -15.65
C LYS A 551 -5.90 -15.27 -16.36
N LEU A 552 -6.29 -13.99 -16.38
CA LEU A 552 -7.50 -13.53 -17.09
C LEU A 552 -7.40 -13.71 -18.61
N LEU A 553 -6.18 -13.71 -19.15
CA LEU A 553 -5.90 -13.92 -20.57
C LEU A 553 -5.78 -15.39 -20.98
N GLN A 554 -5.76 -16.33 -20.02
CA GLN A 554 -5.59 -17.76 -20.25
C GLN A 554 -6.88 -18.59 -20.07
N GLY A 555 -7.98 -17.96 -19.65
CA GLY A 555 -9.27 -18.61 -19.39
C GLY A 555 -10.36 -18.05 -20.26
#